data_AF-A0A925BMZ2-F1
#
_entry.id   AF-A0A925BMZ2-F1
#
_cell.length_a   1.000
_cell.length_b   1.000
_cell.length_c   1.000
_cell.angle_alpha   90.00
_cell.angle_beta   90.00
_cell.angle_gamma   90.00
#
_symmetry.space_group_name_H-M   'P 1'
#
loop_
_entity.id
_entity.type
_entity.pdbx_description
1 polymer ?
#
loop_
_entity_poly.entity_id
_entity_poly.type
_entity_poly.pdbx_seq_one_letter_code
_entity_poly.pdbx_strand_id
1 'polypeptide(L)'
;MITTSNPSNEEEDLPEETPEALRGIAERLQNAIQELFAARAEADEFSKSANLSDEDERVLSEAAQPDINPQPTTDSARANLDRRLYLPAADGWQVRVKSGPREYCYYQSPGEDWFHTLVEGELYLQNGEEKICLNCAHRRGVLTDNRLFWQSGRRPTRLPGNTSSQFWNSPDRKADMTHPLESLIRDQYRADDVHAITRHLIEHGTFEFPTLKSGLFSAALAQSHDLQYTGYQNVWVRDNIHIAHHFHVLGEHDRAVRAVASITQFEHTQKGKLRDIIVGKADPQNVMLRPHIRFDGDHLAEVSEQWAHAQNDALGNWIWLASKLALAGHWQPTGEDIKLLSNFVQYFEAIQFWQDEDSGHWEEARKVEASSIGAVVGGLTALRDYFVTMASAQMPQGATKSFIDQTCRRAEGLIEQGQAALKAILPSECIQDDPAKQRRYDSALLFLIYPLQVVDGEMAETIVANVVTHLLGPHGVRRYLGDSYWCADYKKLLDPASRTVDVSEDMSARDSLLQPGGEAQWCLFDPIISVIHGRRYQQTGDAGQLELQTQHLNRSLRQLTGEGGSFPPLRCPESNYRENGVWGPNDITPLLWTQANLRLALHFMEQSLLGSGKTVGN
;
A
#
# COMPACT_ATOMS: atom_id res chain seq x y z
N MET A 1 -26.06 -56.00 -37.67
CA MET A 1 -25.86 -55.88 -39.12
C MET A 1 -25.29 -54.50 -39.38
N ILE A 2 -24.17 -54.43 -40.12
CA ILE A 2 -23.54 -53.23 -40.72
C ILE A 2 -22.81 -52.31 -39.72
N THR A 3 -21.55 -51.89 -39.83
CA THR A 3 -20.25 -52.39 -40.38
C THR A 3 -19.21 -51.37 -39.89
N THR A 4 -17.98 -51.84 -39.70
CA THR A 4 -16.74 -51.11 -39.43
C THR A 4 -16.30 -50.20 -40.59
N SER A 5 -15.67 -49.05 -40.31
CA SER A 5 -14.54 -48.51 -41.08
C SER A 5 -13.76 -47.42 -40.30
N ASN A 6 -12.48 -47.70 -40.05
CA ASN A 6 -11.36 -46.74 -39.89
C ASN A 6 -10.80 -46.44 -41.31
N PRO A 7 -9.78 -45.57 -41.59
CA PRO A 7 -8.89 -44.77 -40.72
C PRO A 7 -8.57 -43.33 -41.24
N SER A 8 -7.78 -42.54 -40.51
CA SER A 8 -6.65 -41.78 -41.10
C SER A 8 -5.67 -41.31 -40.02
N ASN A 9 -4.46 -41.87 -40.07
CA ASN A 9 -3.24 -41.40 -39.40
C ASN A 9 -2.79 -40.08 -40.03
N GLU A 10 -2.39 -39.12 -39.19
CA GLU A 10 -1.24 -38.26 -39.48
C GLU A 10 -0.33 -38.31 -38.25
N GLU A 11 0.78 -39.02 -38.40
CA GLU A 11 1.96 -38.94 -37.52
C GLU A 11 2.68 -37.63 -37.87
N GLU A 12 2.86 -36.74 -36.89
CA GLU A 12 3.93 -35.75 -36.90
C GLU A 12 4.96 -36.14 -35.84
N ASP A 13 6.18 -36.41 -36.34
CA ASP A 13 7.39 -36.76 -35.61
C ASP A 13 7.72 -35.74 -34.51
N LEU A 14 7.83 -36.22 -33.27
CA LEU A 14 8.56 -35.54 -32.19
C LEU A 14 9.97 -36.13 -32.10
N PRO A 15 11.05 -35.32 -32.08
CA PRO A 15 12.38 -35.84 -31.87
C PRO A 15 12.60 -36.21 -30.39
N GLU A 16 12.85 -37.50 -30.14
CA GLU A 16 13.49 -38.01 -28.94
C GLU A 16 14.98 -37.59 -28.90
N GLU A 17 15.37 -36.81 -27.88
CA GLU A 17 16.70 -36.71 -27.27
C GLU A 17 16.59 -35.62 -26.16
N THR A 18 16.87 -35.77 -24.85
CA THR A 18 17.73 -36.67 -24.07
C THR A 18 17.25 -36.73 -22.57
N PRO A 19 17.22 -37.90 -21.88
CA PRO A 19 16.69 -38.06 -20.51
C PRO A 19 17.67 -37.97 -19.31
N GLU A 20 18.91 -37.51 -19.46
CA GLU A 20 19.92 -37.68 -18.39
C GLU A 20 20.03 -36.50 -17.41
N ALA A 21 19.83 -35.26 -17.88
CA ALA A 21 19.90 -34.07 -17.02
C ALA A 21 18.71 -33.98 -16.02
N LEU A 22 17.53 -34.43 -16.44
CA LEU A 22 16.31 -34.42 -15.62
C LEU A 22 16.32 -35.52 -14.53
N ARG A 23 16.92 -36.69 -14.81
CA ARG A 23 17.14 -37.72 -13.78
C ARG A 23 18.09 -37.25 -12.69
N GLY A 24 19.18 -36.57 -13.06
CA GLY A 24 20.13 -36.05 -12.08
C GLY A 24 19.56 -34.93 -11.20
N ILE A 25 18.59 -34.16 -11.69
CA ILE A 25 17.88 -33.16 -10.88
C ILE A 25 16.88 -33.83 -9.94
N ALA A 26 16.12 -34.82 -10.42
CA ALA A 26 15.18 -35.58 -9.59
C ALA A 26 15.88 -36.37 -8.47
N GLU A 27 17.01 -37.03 -8.75
CA GLU A 27 17.79 -37.73 -7.73
C GLU A 27 18.39 -36.79 -6.68
N ARG A 28 18.85 -35.59 -7.08
CA ARG A 28 19.34 -34.57 -6.12
C ARG A 28 18.24 -34.04 -5.23
N LEU A 29 17.03 -33.81 -5.77
CA LEU A 29 15.87 -33.38 -4.99
C LEU A 29 15.42 -34.47 -4.02
N GLN A 30 15.43 -35.73 -4.44
CA GLN A 30 15.02 -36.85 -3.60
C GLN A 30 16.01 -37.11 -2.45
N ASN A 31 17.31 -36.96 -2.71
CA ASN A 31 18.36 -37.05 -1.68
C ASN A 31 18.27 -35.89 -0.67
N ALA A 32 18.06 -34.65 -1.14
CA ALA A 32 17.89 -33.49 -0.26
C ALA A 32 16.65 -33.61 0.63
N ILE A 33 15.56 -34.17 0.11
CA ILE A 33 14.34 -34.45 0.89
C ILE A 33 14.61 -35.54 1.94
N GLN A 34 15.37 -36.59 1.61
CA GLN A 34 15.74 -37.62 2.59
C GLN A 34 16.67 -37.09 3.69
N GLU A 35 17.62 -36.22 3.36
CA GLU A 35 18.49 -35.56 4.34
C GLU A 35 17.70 -34.64 5.28
N LEU A 36 16.69 -33.93 4.79
CA LEU A 36 15.77 -33.12 5.60
C LEU A 36 14.93 -33.98 6.55
N PHE A 37 14.45 -35.14 6.11
CA PHE A 37 13.73 -36.07 6.98
C PHE A 37 14.65 -36.72 8.03
N ALA A 38 15.90 -37.03 7.69
CA ALA A 38 16.89 -37.55 8.63
C ALA A 38 17.27 -36.50 9.69
N ALA A 39 17.54 -35.26 9.30
CA ALA A 39 17.84 -34.16 10.22
C ALA A 39 16.68 -33.85 11.17
N ARG A 40 15.44 -33.98 10.69
CA ARG A 40 14.23 -33.85 11.52
C ARG A 40 14.06 -35.01 12.51
N ALA A 41 14.38 -36.24 12.09
CA ALA A 41 14.36 -37.39 12.99
C ALA A 41 15.43 -37.28 14.10
N GLU A 42 16.63 -36.79 13.78
CA GLU A 42 17.69 -36.53 14.76
C GLU A 42 17.31 -35.39 15.73
N ALA A 43 16.67 -34.32 15.24
CA ALA A 43 16.18 -33.22 16.09
C ALA A 43 15.06 -33.67 17.04
N ASP A 44 14.15 -34.54 16.58
CA ASP A 44 13.07 -35.11 17.39
C ASP A 44 13.60 -36.13 18.42
N GLU A 45 14.72 -36.81 18.14
CA GLU A 45 15.38 -37.72 19.08
C GLU A 45 16.20 -36.94 20.14
N PHE A 46 16.82 -35.81 19.74
CA PHE A 46 17.50 -34.89 20.66
C PHE A 46 16.52 -34.22 21.62
N SER A 47 15.35 -33.79 21.13
CA SER A 47 14.27 -33.20 21.94
C SER A 47 13.66 -34.18 22.95
N LYS A 48 13.66 -35.49 22.65
CA LYS A 48 13.15 -36.54 23.56
C LYS A 48 14.14 -36.97 24.65
N SER A 49 15.41 -36.55 24.59
CA SER A 49 16.45 -36.96 25.55
C SER A 49 16.85 -35.89 26.57
N ALA A 50 16.36 -34.65 26.44
CA ALA A 50 16.66 -33.57 27.37
C ALA A 50 15.65 -33.48 28.54
N ASN A 51 15.72 -34.43 29.48
CA ASN A 51 15.16 -34.23 30.82
C ASN A 51 16.24 -33.56 31.69
N LEU A 52 16.14 -32.24 31.89
CA LEU A 52 16.92 -31.51 32.88
C LEU A 52 16.09 -31.40 34.18
N SER A 53 16.72 -31.68 35.32
CA SER A 53 16.12 -31.65 36.64
C SER A 53 16.19 -30.27 37.29
N ASP A 54 15.23 -29.97 38.18
CA ASP A 54 14.97 -28.72 38.93
C ASP A 54 16.14 -28.09 39.74
N GLU A 55 17.37 -28.62 39.66
CA GLU A 55 18.55 -28.06 40.34
C GLU A 55 19.39 -27.12 39.46
N ASP A 56 19.25 -27.15 38.13
CA ASP A 56 20.07 -26.33 37.22
C ASP A 56 19.52 -24.89 36.98
N GLU A 57 18.26 -24.62 37.30
CA GLU A 57 17.67 -23.27 37.18
C GLU A 57 18.15 -22.28 38.27
N ARG A 58 18.77 -22.77 39.34
CA ARG A 58 19.20 -21.93 40.48
C ARG A 58 20.58 -21.29 40.32
N VAL A 59 21.40 -21.74 39.38
CA VAL A 59 22.79 -21.24 39.23
C VAL A 59 22.89 -20.06 38.25
N LEU A 60 21.87 -19.84 37.42
CA LEU A 60 21.87 -18.77 36.41
C LEU A 60 21.21 -17.46 36.89
N SER A 61 20.60 -17.42 38.07
CA SER A 61 19.90 -16.24 38.60
C SER A 61 20.74 -15.36 39.55
N GLU A 62 21.97 -15.75 39.91
CA GLU A 62 22.78 -15.04 40.91
C GLU A 62 24.03 -14.32 40.37
N ALA A 63 24.26 -14.24 39.06
CA ALA A 63 25.48 -13.63 38.52
C ALA A 63 25.24 -12.68 37.33
N ALA A 64 24.53 -11.56 37.55
CA ALA A 64 24.81 -10.28 36.87
C ALA A 64 23.86 -9.14 37.32
N GLN A 65 24.23 -8.44 38.39
CA GLN A 65 23.99 -6.98 38.49
C GLN A 65 25.32 -6.32 38.86
N PRO A 66 25.63 -5.14 38.30
CA PRO A 66 25.45 -3.94 39.10
C PRO A 66 24.89 -2.72 38.33
N ASP A 67 23.81 -2.20 38.91
CA ASP A 67 23.54 -0.81 39.30
C ASP A 67 24.44 0.35 38.78
N ILE A 68 23.80 1.38 38.20
CA ILE A 68 23.76 2.80 38.64
C ILE A 68 23.49 3.71 37.42
N ASN A 69 22.34 4.37 37.50
CA ASN A 69 21.86 5.46 36.69
C ASN A 69 22.68 6.75 36.94
N PRO A 70 23.06 7.53 35.91
CA PRO A 70 23.02 8.97 36.04
C PRO A 70 22.05 9.55 35.02
N GLN A 71 21.11 10.35 35.53
CA GLN A 71 20.21 11.17 34.73
C GLN A 71 20.98 11.96 33.66
N PRO A 72 20.48 12.06 32.42
CA PRO A 72 21.11 12.89 31.41
C PRO A 72 20.86 14.36 31.75
N THR A 73 21.91 15.02 32.22
CA THR A 73 22.03 16.49 32.20
C THR A 73 21.92 16.98 30.76
N THR A 74 21.34 18.17 30.59
CA THR A 74 21.02 18.87 29.33
C THR A 74 22.21 19.24 28.42
N ASP A 75 23.34 18.53 28.51
CA ASP A 75 24.57 18.78 27.76
C ASP A 75 25.07 17.57 26.93
N SER A 76 24.33 16.45 26.88
CA SER A 76 24.68 15.30 26.00
C SER A 76 24.30 15.51 24.52
N ALA A 77 23.72 16.66 24.16
CA ALA A 77 23.39 17.08 22.79
C ALA A 77 24.58 17.64 21.99
N ARG A 78 25.79 17.13 22.23
CA ARG A 78 26.94 17.29 21.32
C ARG A 78 27.55 15.94 21.00
N ALA A 79 26.72 15.03 20.50
CA ALA A 79 27.21 13.99 19.61
C ALA A 79 28.08 14.67 18.54
N ASN A 80 29.29 14.14 18.33
CA ASN A 80 30.23 14.63 17.32
C ASN A 80 29.47 15.03 16.05
N LEU A 81 29.39 16.33 15.76
CA LEU A 81 28.94 16.83 14.47
C LEU A 81 29.96 16.33 13.46
N ASP A 82 29.68 15.18 12.87
CA ASP A 82 30.42 14.65 11.75
C ASP A 82 30.15 15.58 10.56
N ARG A 83 31.01 16.58 10.36
CA ARG A 83 30.84 17.63 9.34
C ARG A 83 31.30 17.17 7.95
N ARG A 84 31.43 15.87 7.73
CA ARG A 84 31.90 15.31 6.46
C ARG A 84 30.77 15.37 5.44
N LEU A 85 31.09 15.94 4.28
CA LEU A 85 30.22 16.00 3.13
C LEU A 85 30.81 15.11 2.04
N TYR A 86 29.94 14.39 1.36
CA TYR A 86 30.26 13.42 0.33
C TYR A 86 29.61 13.81 -0.98
N LEU A 87 30.32 13.54 -2.09
CA LEU A 87 29.91 13.87 -3.45
C LEU A 87 29.85 12.55 -4.24
N PRO A 88 28.69 11.86 -4.28
CA PRO A 88 28.61 10.49 -4.77
C PRO A 88 28.99 10.29 -6.24
N ALA A 89 28.81 11.33 -7.07
CA ALA A 89 29.24 11.38 -8.46
C ALA A 89 30.23 12.54 -8.64
N ALA A 90 31.46 12.37 -8.15
CA ALA A 90 32.48 13.42 -8.17
C ALA A 90 33.02 13.77 -9.57
N ASP A 91 32.74 12.94 -10.59
CA ASP A 91 33.22 13.15 -11.95
C ASP A 91 32.75 14.51 -12.51
N GLY A 92 33.70 15.39 -12.83
CA GLY A 92 33.47 16.73 -13.36
C GLY A 92 33.17 17.81 -12.32
N TRP A 93 32.91 17.45 -11.06
CA TRP A 93 32.62 18.41 -10.00
C TRP A 93 33.88 18.81 -9.22
N GLN A 94 33.96 20.09 -8.87
CA GLN A 94 35.06 20.68 -8.10
C GLN A 94 34.50 21.51 -6.96
N VAL A 95 35.04 21.33 -5.74
CA VAL A 95 34.78 22.25 -4.63
C VAL A 95 35.65 23.49 -4.84
N ARG A 96 35.02 24.67 -4.81
CA ARG A 96 35.68 25.96 -4.96
C ARG A 96 35.34 26.85 -3.77
N VAL A 97 36.30 27.71 -3.40
CA VAL A 97 36.06 28.81 -2.47
C VAL A 97 35.78 30.05 -3.33
N LYS A 98 34.63 30.68 -3.11
CA LYS A 98 34.23 31.87 -3.84
C LYS A 98 35.22 33.00 -3.56
N SER A 99 35.79 33.52 -4.63
CA SER A 99 36.63 34.72 -4.62
C SER A 99 36.31 35.63 -5.80
N GLY A 100 36.47 36.94 -5.64
CA GLY A 100 36.28 37.92 -6.71
C GLY A 100 34.82 38.39 -6.90
N PRO A 101 34.41 38.83 -8.10
CA PRO A 101 33.15 39.55 -8.32
C PRO A 101 31.92 38.72 -7.93
N ARG A 102 30.78 39.38 -7.68
CA ARG A 102 29.52 38.72 -7.28
C ARG A 102 29.10 37.69 -8.33
N GLU A 103 28.82 36.46 -7.88
CA GLU A 103 28.31 35.36 -8.71
C GLU A 103 27.06 34.76 -8.08
N TYR A 104 26.31 34.00 -8.85
CA TYR A 104 25.05 33.41 -8.41
C TYR A 104 25.09 31.88 -8.54
N CYS A 105 24.39 31.22 -7.64
CA CYS A 105 24.07 29.81 -7.74
C CYS A 105 23.24 29.57 -9.01
N TYR A 106 23.48 28.45 -9.68
CA TYR A 106 22.83 28.04 -10.91
C TYR A 106 21.37 27.63 -10.70
N TYR A 107 20.99 27.32 -9.46
CA TYR A 107 19.63 26.89 -9.09
C TYR A 107 18.99 27.84 -8.08
N GLN A 108 17.70 28.13 -8.29
CA GLN A 108 16.80 28.75 -7.33
C GLN A 108 16.23 27.70 -6.38
N SER A 109 15.77 28.10 -5.20
CA SER A 109 14.91 27.22 -4.39
C SER A 109 13.48 27.22 -4.91
N PRO A 110 12.74 26.11 -4.71
CA PRO A 110 11.30 26.11 -4.93
C PRO A 110 10.66 27.28 -4.16
N GLY A 111 9.87 28.11 -4.86
CA GLY A 111 9.22 29.29 -4.28
C GLY A 111 10.06 30.59 -4.28
N GLU A 112 11.30 30.57 -4.76
CA GLU A 112 12.14 31.76 -4.89
C GLU A 112 12.24 32.23 -6.34
N ASP A 113 12.09 33.53 -6.57
CA ASP A 113 12.27 34.19 -7.88
C ASP A 113 13.68 34.78 -8.07
N TRP A 114 14.58 34.53 -7.12
CA TRP A 114 15.95 35.02 -7.11
C TRP A 114 16.96 33.87 -6.99
N PHE A 115 18.15 34.05 -7.56
CA PHE A 115 19.24 33.08 -7.43
C PHE A 115 20.05 33.38 -6.17
N HIS A 116 20.41 32.33 -5.41
CA HIS A 116 21.28 32.50 -4.26
C HIS A 116 22.60 33.16 -4.66
N THR A 117 23.01 34.21 -3.95
CA THR A 117 24.28 34.88 -4.20
C THR A 117 25.41 34.09 -3.56
N LEU A 118 26.46 33.76 -4.31
CA LEU A 118 27.69 33.17 -3.77
C LEU A 118 28.56 34.30 -3.21
N VAL A 119 28.81 34.28 -1.91
CA VAL A 119 29.55 35.35 -1.21
C VAL A 119 31.04 35.04 -1.06
N GLU A 120 31.88 36.06 -0.93
CA GLU A 120 33.33 35.90 -0.74
C GLU A 120 33.64 34.96 0.44
N GLY A 121 34.47 33.95 0.20
CA GLY A 121 34.84 32.92 1.19
C GLY A 121 33.88 31.74 1.30
N GLU A 122 32.74 31.74 0.59
CA GLU A 122 31.79 30.63 0.60
C GLU A 122 32.30 29.41 -0.20
N LEU A 123 32.07 28.20 0.31
CA LEU A 123 32.31 26.96 -0.43
C LEU A 123 31.13 26.69 -1.38
N TYR A 124 31.43 26.35 -2.63
CA TYR A 124 30.42 25.96 -3.62
C TYR A 124 30.95 24.83 -4.52
N LEU A 125 30.04 24.12 -5.20
CA LEU A 125 30.37 23.09 -6.17
C LEU A 125 30.32 23.65 -7.58
N GLN A 126 31.29 23.29 -8.43
CA GLN A 126 31.35 23.71 -9.82
C GLN A 126 31.54 22.53 -10.77
N ASN A 127 30.75 22.45 -11.84
CA ASN A 127 30.95 21.52 -12.95
C ASN A 127 30.70 22.25 -14.27
N GLY A 128 31.76 22.51 -15.03
CA GLY A 128 31.71 23.42 -16.18
C GLY A 128 31.28 24.84 -15.76
N GLU A 129 30.18 25.32 -16.34
CA GLU A 129 29.57 26.63 -16.03
C GLU A 129 28.57 26.57 -14.85
N GLU A 130 28.17 25.38 -14.42
CA GLU A 130 27.23 25.21 -13.30
C GLU A 130 27.96 25.48 -11.97
N LYS A 131 27.55 26.55 -11.26
CA LYS A 131 28.05 26.90 -9.91
C LYS A 131 26.92 26.76 -8.91
N ILE A 132 27.05 25.92 -7.88
CA ILE A 132 25.93 25.59 -6.97
C ILE A 132 26.36 25.76 -5.52
N CYS A 133 25.61 26.51 -4.71
CA CYS A 133 25.85 26.59 -3.27
C CYS A 133 25.58 25.24 -2.58
N LEU A 134 26.22 24.97 -1.45
CA LEU A 134 26.13 23.65 -0.81
C LEU A 134 24.68 23.27 -0.41
N ASN A 135 23.83 24.25 -0.09
CA ASN A 135 22.41 24.00 0.21
C ASN A 135 21.64 23.47 -1.01
N CYS A 136 21.83 24.12 -2.17
CA CYS A 136 21.23 23.64 -3.42
C CYS A 136 21.82 22.30 -3.84
N ALA A 137 23.12 22.08 -3.63
CA ALA A 137 23.76 20.80 -3.93
C ALA A 137 23.23 19.66 -3.04
N HIS A 138 23.01 19.93 -1.75
CA HIS A 138 22.45 18.97 -0.80
C HIS A 138 21.01 18.62 -1.15
N ARG A 139 20.16 19.65 -1.36
CA ARG A 139 18.76 19.46 -1.75
C ARG A 139 18.61 18.65 -3.04
N ARG A 140 19.49 18.86 -4.02
CA ARG A 140 19.45 18.14 -5.31
C ARG A 140 20.13 16.77 -5.29
N GLY A 141 20.63 16.33 -4.14
CA GLY A 141 21.32 15.04 -4.00
C GLY A 141 22.68 14.97 -4.70
N VAL A 142 23.24 16.11 -5.12
CA VAL A 142 24.63 16.20 -5.61
C VAL A 142 25.58 16.01 -4.43
N LEU A 143 25.23 16.57 -3.29
CA LEU A 143 25.98 16.51 -2.03
C LEU A 143 25.17 15.73 -0.99
N THR A 144 25.82 14.94 -0.14
CA THR A 144 25.17 14.22 0.97
C THR A 144 26.07 14.20 2.21
N ASP A 145 25.50 14.17 3.39
CA ASP A 145 26.19 13.88 4.66
C ASP A 145 26.22 12.38 4.99
N ASN A 146 25.54 11.53 4.20
CA ASN A 146 25.50 10.09 4.42
C ASN A 146 26.83 9.42 4.03
N ARG A 147 27.64 9.07 5.04
CA ARG A 147 28.91 8.36 4.87
C ARG A 147 28.81 7.00 4.17
N LEU A 148 27.66 6.33 4.22
CA LEU A 148 27.46 5.00 3.65
C LEU A 148 27.01 5.05 2.18
N PHE A 149 27.01 6.23 1.54
CA PHE A 149 26.60 6.40 0.13
C PHE A 149 27.33 5.48 -0.87
N TRP A 150 28.57 5.05 -0.55
CA TRP A 150 29.38 4.19 -1.43
C TRP A 150 28.99 2.71 -1.35
N GLN A 151 28.24 2.28 -0.33
CA GLN A 151 27.81 0.90 -0.15
C GLN A 151 26.53 0.57 -0.95
N SER A 152 25.78 1.58 -1.40
CA SER A 152 24.52 1.41 -2.15
C SER A 152 24.70 1.27 -3.66
N GLY A 153 25.94 1.23 -4.19
CA GLY A 153 26.27 0.86 -5.58
C GLY A 153 25.68 1.75 -6.69
N ARG A 154 24.91 2.79 -6.37
CA ARG A 154 24.28 3.69 -7.35
C ARG A 154 25.09 4.98 -7.47
N ARG A 155 25.66 5.23 -8.66
CA ARG A 155 25.98 6.59 -9.08
C ARG A 155 24.65 7.35 -9.23
N PRO A 156 24.38 8.44 -8.51
CA PRO A 156 23.18 9.24 -8.77
C PRO A 156 23.28 9.82 -10.18
N THR A 157 22.35 9.44 -11.04
CA THR A 157 22.18 10.07 -12.35
C THR A 157 21.74 11.52 -12.14
N ARG A 158 22.44 12.44 -12.81
CA ARG A 158 22.14 13.87 -12.89
C ARG A 158 20.64 14.06 -13.15
N LEU A 159 19.90 14.72 -12.25
CA LEU A 159 18.56 15.22 -12.57
C LEU A 159 18.73 16.26 -13.71
N PRO A 160 18.20 16.02 -14.91
CA PRO A 160 18.22 16.98 -15.99
C PRO A 160 17.41 18.21 -15.61
N GLY A 161 17.96 19.36 -15.98
CA GLY A 161 17.28 20.64 -15.87
C GLY A 161 15.99 20.65 -16.69
N ASN A 162 15.12 21.58 -16.30
CA ASN A 162 13.86 21.89 -16.94
C ASN A 162 14.05 22.13 -18.44
N THR A 163 13.82 21.09 -19.23
CA THR A 163 13.36 21.18 -20.61
C THR A 163 12.29 20.13 -20.76
N SER A 164 11.05 20.60 -20.76
CA SER A 164 9.91 19.87 -21.31
C SER A 164 10.31 19.20 -22.63
N SER A 165 10.04 17.90 -22.75
CA SER A 165 10.43 17.00 -23.84
C SER A 165 11.91 16.59 -23.88
N GLN A 166 12.25 15.45 -23.26
CA GLN A 166 13.29 14.48 -23.69
C GLN A 166 13.60 13.52 -22.52
N PHE A 167 12.71 12.56 -22.30
CA PHE A 167 12.95 11.48 -21.33
C PHE A 167 12.46 10.11 -21.78
N TRP A 168 12.31 9.95 -23.09
CA TRP A 168 12.00 8.66 -23.73
C TRP A 168 12.86 8.53 -24.98
N ASN A 169 14.13 8.18 -24.82
CA ASN A 169 14.95 7.65 -25.91
C ASN A 169 15.90 6.60 -25.32
N SER A 170 15.41 5.37 -25.20
CA SER A 170 16.27 4.19 -25.25
C SER A 170 16.65 3.96 -26.73
N PRO A 171 17.88 3.54 -27.08
CA PRO A 171 18.34 3.51 -28.48
C PRO A 171 17.67 2.47 -29.39
N ASP A 172 16.70 1.69 -28.91
CA ASP A 172 15.96 0.72 -29.72
C ASP A 172 14.45 0.94 -29.58
N ARG A 173 13.89 1.93 -30.28
CA ARG A 173 12.45 1.96 -30.61
C ARG A 173 12.23 2.38 -32.06
N LYS A 174 11.67 1.44 -32.83
CA LYS A 174 10.99 1.71 -34.10
C LYS A 174 9.69 2.47 -33.79
N ALA A 175 9.47 3.57 -34.50
CA ALA A 175 8.26 4.40 -34.60
C ALA A 175 7.76 5.09 -33.32
N ASP A 176 7.58 6.40 -33.45
CA ASP A 176 7.17 7.41 -32.47
C ASP A 176 5.72 7.16 -32.00
N MET A 177 5.53 6.46 -30.89
CA MET A 177 4.24 6.38 -30.20
C MET A 177 4.36 7.10 -28.86
N THR A 178 3.97 8.37 -28.83
CA THR A 178 3.79 9.15 -27.60
C THR A 178 2.65 8.52 -26.78
N HIS A 179 2.78 8.48 -25.45
CA HIS A 179 1.72 7.99 -24.56
C HIS A 179 0.37 8.66 -24.90
N PRO A 180 -0.78 7.95 -24.89
CA PRO A 180 -2.05 8.50 -25.40
C PRO A 180 -2.50 9.81 -24.74
N LEU A 181 -2.08 10.03 -23.49
CA LEU A 181 -2.38 11.25 -22.73
C LEU A 181 -1.31 12.34 -22.79
N GLU A 182 -0.18 12.14 -23.48
CA GLU A 182 0.95 13.08 -23.40
C GLU A 182 0.55 14.49 -23.86
N SER A 183 -0.36 14.60 -24.83
CA SER A 183 -0.90 15.89 -25.30
C SER A 183 -1.89 16.56 -24.31
N LEU A 184 -2.46 15.80 -23.37
CA LEU A 184 -3.40 16.28 -22.38
C LEU A 184 -2.75 16.64 -21.05
N ILE A 185 -1.55 16.10 -20.78
CA ILE A 185 -0.82 16.36 -19.53
C ILE A 185 -0.21 17.76 -19.55
N ARG A 186 -0.36 18.49 -18.44
CA ARG A 186 0.15 19.85 -18.26
C ARG A 186 0.82 20.03 -16.90
N ASP A 187 1.73 20.98 -16.82
CA ASP A 187 2.33 21.40 -15.55
C ASP A 187 1.41 22.34 -14.76
N GLN A 188 0.42 22.94 -15.44
CA GLN A 188 -0.64 23.75 -14.84
C GLN A 188 -1.96 23.45 -15.54
N TYR A 189 -2.99 23.14 -14.76
CA TYR A 189 -4.31 22.83 -15.27
C TYR A 189 -5.30 23.96 -15.00
N ARG A 190 -6.25 24.13 -15.92
CA ARG A 190 -7.56 24.75 -15.66
C ARG A 190 -8.57 23.64 -15.37
N ALA A 191 -9.66 23.98 -14.67
CA ALA A 191 -10.73 23.01 -14.40
C ALA A 191 -11.25 22.33 -15.70
N ASP A 192 -11.40 23.10 -16.79
CA ASP A 192 -11.79 22.59 -18.11
C ASP A 192 -10.83 21.50 -18.64
N ASP A 193 -9.54 21.58 -18.32
CA ASP A 193 -8.53 20.62 -18.78
C ASP A 193 -8.70 19.27 -18.06
N VAL A 194 -8.90 19.33 -16.74
CA VAL A 194 -9.16 18.13 -15.90
C VAL A 194 -10.48 17.50 -16.30
N HIS A 195 -11.49 18.32 -16.60
CA HIS A 195 -12.77 17.85 -17.12
C HIS A 195 -12.61 17.15 -18.47
N ALA A 196 -11.81 17.70 -19.39
CA ALA A 196 -11.52 17.09 -20.68
C ALA A 196 -10.76 15.76 -20.55
N ILE A 197 -9.75 15.68 -19.67
CA ILE A 197 -9.04 14.43 -19.34
C ILE A 197 -10.03 13.40 -18.81
N THR A 198 -10.84 13.78 -17.83
CA THR A 198 -11.81 12.87 -17.20
C THR A 198 -12.78 12.31 -18.24
N ARG A 199 -13.33 13.17 -19.11
CA ARG A 199 -14.22 12.75 -20.20
C ARG A 199 -13.53 11.79 -21.16
N HIS A 200 -12.32 12.13 -21.60
CA HIS A 200 -11.53 11.29 -22.50
C HIS A 200 -11.30 9.89 -21.90
N LEU A 201 -10.93 9.81 -20.62
CA LEU A 201 -10.74 8.53 -19.93
C LEU A 201 -12.04 7.72 -19.81
N ILE A 202 -13.17 8.37 -19.54
CA ILE A 202 -14.49 7.73 -19.53
C ILE A 202 -14.83 7.15 -20.92
N GLU A 203 -14.66 7.93 -21.99
CA GLU A 203 -14.94 7.53 -23.37
C GLU A 203 -14.09 6.33 -23.83
N HIS A 204 -12.90 6.13 -23.23
CA HIS A 204 -12.01 5.00 -23.51
C HIS A 204 -12.18 3.82 -22.54
N GLY A 205 -13.21 3.83 -21.68
CA GLY A 205 -13.50 2.75 -20.73
C GLY A 205 -12.46 2.61 -19.62
N THR A 206 -11.77 3.70 -19.25
CA THR A 206 -10.77 3.69 -18.15
C THR A 206 -11.42 3.47 -16.79
N PHE A 207 -12.68 3.89 -16.63
CA PHE A 207 -13.44 3.87 -15.38
C PHE A 207 -14.64 2.92 -15.48
N GLU A 208 -14.37 1.65 -15.77
CA GLU A 208 -15.36 0.58 -15.84
C GLU A 208 -15.34 -0.22 -14.54
N PHE A 209 -16.46 -0.18 -13.83
CA PHE A 209 -16.66 -0.88 -12.56
C PHE A 209 -17.85 -1.86 -12.68
N PRO A 210 -17.67 -3.00 -13.35
CA PRO A 210 -18.71 -4.02 -13.43
C PRO A 210 -18.99 -4.60 -12.05
N THR A 211 -20.26 -4.89 -11.81
CA THR A 211 -20.75 -5.41 -10.54
C THR A 211 -21.25 -6.83 -10.70
N LEU A 212 -21.03 -7.64 -9.68
CA LEU A 212 -21.72 -8.91 -9.47
C LEU A 212 -23.21 -8.69 -9.22
N LYS A 213 -24.02 -9.76 -9.19
CA LYS A 213 -25.46 -9.65 -8.90
C LYS A 213 -25.75 -9.07 -7.53
N SER A 214 -24.85 -9.28 -6.58
CA SER A 214 -24.88 -8.69 -5.25
C SER A 214 -24.60 -7.18 -5.25
N GLY A 215 -24.14 -6.59 -6.36
CA GLY A 215 -23.69 -5.20 -6.39
C GLY A 215 -22.26 -4.98 -5.88
N LEU A 216 -21.55 -6.07 -5.56
CA LEU A 216 -20.13 -6.07 -5.20
C LEU A 216 -19.25 -6.07 -6.46
N PHE A 217 -17.96 -5.80 -6.26
CA PHE A 217 -16.94 -5.72 -7.28
C PHE A 217 -15.89 -6.81 -7.08
N SER A 218 -15.50 -7.50 -8.15
CA SER A 218 -14.27 -8.31 -8.15
C SER A 218 -13.06 -7.39 -8.07
N ALA A 219 -11.95 -7.83 -7.47
CA ALA A 219 -10.78 -6.97 -7.32
C ALA A 219 -10.20 -6.50 -8.68
N ALA A 220 -10.24 -7.37 -9.70
CA ALA A 220 -9.75 -7.08 -11.05
C ALA A 220 -10.75 -7.50 -12.14
N LEU A 221 -10.61 -6.88 -13.32
CA LEU A 221 -11.32 -7.33 -14.52
C LEU A 221 -10.56 -8.49 -15.16
N ALA A 222 -11.22 -9.63 -15.34
CA ALA A 222 -10.68 -10.78 -16.05
C ALA A 222 -10.56 -10.51 -17.56
N GLN A 223 -9.64 -9.62 -17.95
CA GLN A 223 -9.35 -9.31 -19.36
C GLN A 223 -8.23 -10.21 -19.94
N SER A 224 -7.45 -10.90 -19.09
CA SER A 224 -6.49 -11.91 -19.55
C SER A 224 -7.06 -13.32 -19.40
N HIS A 225 -6.77 -14.19 -20.37
CA HIS A 225 -7.21 -15.59 -20.40
C HIS A 225 -6.68 -16.40 -19.19
N ASP A 226 -5.61 -15.93 -18.54
CA ASP A 226 -4.95 -16.56 -17.39
C ASP A 226 -5.60 -16.22 -16.03
N LEU A 227 -6.43 -15.16 -15.94
CA LEU A 227 -7.08 -14.76 -14.68
C LEU A 227 -8.16 -15.75 -14.20
N GLN A 228 -8.64 -16.66 -15.06
CA GLN A 228 -9.61 -17.70 -14.68
C GLN A 228 -9.09 -18.61 -13.55
N TYR A 229 -7.77 -18.69 -13.35
CA TYR A 229 -7.12 -19.57 -12.36
C TYR A 229 -6.62 -18.87 -11.09
N THR A 230 -6.76 -17.55 -10.97
CA THR A 230 -6.06 -16.74 -9.94
C THR A 230 -6.88 -16.45 -8.67
N GLY A 231 -8.14 -16.90 -8.58
CA GLY A 231 -9.00 -16.63 -7.43
C GLY A 231 -9.57 -15.21 -7.34
N TYR A 232 -9.22 -14.30 -8.27
CA TYR A 232 -9.73 -12.92 -8.35
C TYR A 232 -11.23 -12.79 -8.71
N GLN A 233 -11.95 -13.91 -8.86
CA GLN A 233 -13.41 -13.94 -8.89
C GLN A 233 -14.02 -13.69 -7.50
N ASN A 234 -13.23 -13.88 -6.44
CA ASN A 234 -13.63 -13.58 -5.08
C ASN A 234 -13.71 -12.06 -4.84
N VAL A 235 -14.48 -11.71 -3.83
CA VAL A 235 -14.64 -10.33 -3.35
C VAL A 235 -13.80 -10.15 -2.10
N TRP A 236 -13.07 -9.05 -2.04
CA TRP A 236 -12.42 -8.57 -0.82
C TRP A 236 -13.22 -7.42 -0.23
N VAL A 237 -13.42 -7.46 1.09
CA VAL A 237 -14.09 -6.38 1.85
C VAL A 237 -13.36 -5.06 1.62
N ARG A 238 -12.04 -5.00 1.84
CA ARG A 238 -11.22 -3.78 1.72
C ARG A 238 -11.39 -3.09 0.36
N ASP A 239 -11.15 -3.82 -0.72
CA ASP A 239 -11.24 -3.30 -2.10
C ASP A 239 -12.62 -2.71 -2.38
N ASN A 240 -13.67 -3.43 -2.00
CA ASN A 240 -15.05 -2.99 -2.19
C ASN A 240 -15.36 -1.73 -1.38
N ILE A 241 -14.76 -1.55 -0.20
CA ILE A 241 -14.93 -0.33 0.58
C ILE A 241 -14.20 0.85 -0.05
N HIS A 242 -12.97 0.70 -0.53
CA HIS A 242 -12.29 1.79 -1.23
C HIS A 242 -13.01 2.18 -2.53
N ILE A 243 -13.53 1.19 -3.26
CA ILE A 243 -14.38 1.43 -4.44
C ILE A 243 -15.69 2.10 -4.02
N ALA A 244 -16.42 1.59 -3.03
CA ALA A 244 -17.67 2.21 -2.58
C ALA A 244 -17.46 3.65 -2.07
N HIS A 245 -16.35 3.91 -1.38
CA HIS A 245 -15.98 5.23 -0.91
C HIS A 245 -15.80 6.22 -2.08
N HIS A 246 -15.18 5.81 -3.18
CA HIS A 246 -15.05 6.72 -4.33
C HIS A 246 -16.43 7.11 -4.90
N PHE A 247 -17.35 6.16 -5.04
CA PHE A 247 -18.71 6.46 -5.49
C PHE A 247 -19.41 7.41 -4.54
N HIS A 248 -19.23 7.23 -3.23
CA HIS A 248 -19.81 8.13 -2.25
C HIS A 248 -19.27 9.57 -2.42
N VAL A 249 -17.95 9.75 -2.55
CA VAL A 249 -17.33 11.08 -2.78
C VAL A 249 -17.84 11.74 -4.06
N LEU A 250 -18.08 10.96 -5.11
CA LEU A 250 -18.57 11.46 -6.39
C LEU A 250 -20.10 11.70 -6.43
N GLY A 251 -20.82 11.44 -5.34
CA GLY A 251 -22.27 11.60 -5.27
C GLY A 251 -23.08 10.40 -5.81
N GLU A 252 -22.42 9.31 -6.23
CA GLU A 252 -23.05 8.05 -6.67
C GLU A 252 -23.43 7.16 -5.47
N HIS A 253 -24.16 7.73 -4.51
CA HIS A 253 -24.43 7.10 -3.22
C HIS A 253 -25.12 5.73 -3.33
N ASP A 254 -26.03 5.56 -4.29
CA ASP A 254 -26.73 4.28 -4.51
C ASP A 254 -25.77 3.12 -4.76
N ARG A 255 -24.64 3.35 -5.44
CA ARG A 255 -23.63 2.32 -5.71
C ARG A 255 -22.83 2.00 -4.45
N ALA A 256 -22.44 3.03 -3.70
CA ALA A 256 -21.74 2.88 -2.43
C ALA A 256 -22.60 2.11 -1.41
N VAL A 257 -23.88 2.47 -1.30
CA VAL A 257 -24.84 1.82 -0.39
C VAL A 257 -25.09 0.37 -0.78
N ARG A 258 -25.23 0.05 -2.08
CA ARG A 258 -25.38 -1.34 -2.52
C ARG A 258 -24.19 -2.21 -2.10
N ALA A 259 -22.96 -1.75 -2.32
CA ALA A 259 -21.77 -2.50 -1.91
C ALA A 259 -21.71 -2.69 -0.38
N VAL A 260 -21.92 -1.62 0.39
CA VAL A 260 -21.93 -1.68 1.86
C VAL A 260 -23.05 -2.59 2.40
N ALA A 261 -24.25 -2.52 1.82
CA ALA A 261 -25.37 -3.37 2.23
C ALA A 261 -25.09 -4.86 1.95
N SER A 262 -24.48 -5.18 0.81
CA SER A 262 -24.13 -6.55 0.46
C SER A 262 -22.98 -7.11 1.30
N ILE A 263 -21.97 -6.31 1.63
CA ILE A 263 -20.97 -6.69 2.65
C ILE A 263 -21.65 -6.91 4.00
N THR A 264 -22.54 -6.01 4.42
CA THR A 264 -23.28 -6.16 5.69
C THR A 264 -24.08 -7.46 5.72
N GLN A 265 -24.74 -7.82 4.62
CA GLN A 265 -25.44 -9.10 4.47
C GLN A 265 -24.49 -10.29 4.61
N PHE A 266 -23.29 -10.22 4.03
CA PHE A 266 -22.27 -11.25 4.24
C PHE A 266 -21.82 -11.31 5.70
N GLU A 267 -21.54 -10.18 6.34
CA GLU A 267 -21.12 -10.11 7.75
C GLU A 267 -22.18 -10.65 8.73
N HIS A 268 -23.46 -10.59 8.36
CA HIS A 268 -24.51 -11.29 9.11
C HIS A 268 -24.29 -12.81 9.18
N THR A 269 -23.70 -13.42 8.16
CA THR A 269 -23.35 -14.86 8.16
C THR A 269 -22.20 -15.16 9.12
N GLN A 270 -21.34 -14.17 9.39
CA GLN A 270 -20.15 -14.28 10.24
C GLN A 270 -20.46 -14.13 11.74
N LYS A 271 -21.71 -13.80 12.12
CA LYS A 271 -22.15 -13.60 13.52
C LYS A 271 -21.76 -14.74 14.47
N GLY A 272 -21.77 -15.98 13.99
CA GLY A 272 -21.37 -17.16 14.78
C GLY A 272 -19.90 -17.10 15.21
N LYS A 273 -19.01 -16.72 14.29
CA LYS A 273 -17.57 -16.56 14.53
C LYS A 273 -17.29 -15.43 15.51
N LEU A 274 -17.92 -14.26 15.30
CA LEU A 274 -17.84 -13.14 16.23
C LEU A 274 -18.19 -13.56 17.65
N ARG A 275 -19.36 -14.19 17.84
CA ARG A 275 -19.82 -14.65 19.15
C ARG A 275 -18.81 -15.61 19.78
N ASP A 276 -18.37 -16.61 19.03
CA ASP A 276 -17.50 -17.66 19.56
C ASP A 276 -16.13 -17.09 19.98
N ILE A 277 -15.59 -16.09 19.28
CA ILE A 277 -14.38 -15.36 19.71
C ILE A 277 -14.66 -14.48 20.92
N ILE A 278 -15.74 -13.70 20.92
CA ILE A 278 -16.10 -12.78 22.02
C ILE A 278 -16.24 -13.51 23.36
N VAL A 279 -16.78 -14.73 23.36
CA VAL A 279 -16.96 -15.53 24.59
C VAL A 279 -15.79 -16.48 24.88
N GLY A 280 -14.70 -16.42 24.10
CA GLY A 280 -13.52 -17.26 24.29
C GLY A 280 -13.70 -18.74 23.94
N LYS A 281 -14.69 -19.07 23.10
CA LYS A 281 -14.94 -20.43 22.60
C LYS A 281 -14.08 -20.78 21.37
N ALA A 282 -13.71 -19.79 20.58
CA ALA A 282 -12.84 -19.93 19.41
C ALA A 282 -11.54 -19.14 19.61
N ASP A 283 -10.42 -19.72 19.17
CA ASP A 283 -9.11 -19.07 19.20
C ASP A 283 -8.92 -18.17 17.97
N PRO A 284 -8.79 -16.85 18.13
CA PRO A 284 -8.55 -15.94 17.01
C PRO A 284 -7.18 -16.15 16.36
N GLN A 285 -6.24 -16.91 16.93
CA GLN A 285 -4.99 -17.27 16.24
C GLN A 285 -5.23 -18.22 15.05
N ASN A 286 -6.34 -18.95 15.05
CA ASN A 286 -6.81 -19.66 13.86
C ASN A 286 -7.57 -18.67 12.97
N VAL A 287 -6.89 -18.16 11.95
CA VAL A 287 -7.42 -17.11 11.06
C VAL A 287 -8.73 -17.51 10.37
N MET A 288 -8.95 -18.81 10.09
CA MET A 288 -10.20 -19.27 9.47
C MET A 288 -11.42 -19.17 10.39
N LEU A 289 -11.21 -19.05 11.71
CA LEU A 289 -12.26 -18.82 12.70
C LEU A 289 -12.59 -17.34 12.89
N ARG A 290 -11.83 -16.42 12.29
CA ARG A 290 -12.17 -14.99 12.25
C ARG A 290 -13.24 -14.71 11.18
N PRO A 291 -13.94 -13.56 11.26
CA PRO A 291 -14.77 -13.09 10.15
C PRO A 291 -13.95 -13.06 8.86
N HIS A 292 -14.48 -13.69 7.81
CA HIS A 292 -13.78 -13.79 6.54
C HIS A 292 -13.77 -12.44 5.81
N ILE A 293 -12.62 -12.02 5.29
CA ILE A 293 -12.49 -10.79 4.50
C ILE A 293 -12.54 -11.02 2.98
N ARG A 294 -12.46 -12.29 2.57
CA ARG A 294 -12.46 -12.76 1.18
C ARG A 294 -13.51 -13.84 1.05
N PHE A 295 -14.42 -13.70 0.11
CA PHE A 295 -15.59 -14.57 -0.02
C PHE A 295 -16.13 -14.62 -1.44
N ASP A 296 -17.06 -15.55 -1.70
CA ASP A 296 -17.81 -15.62 -2.95
C ASP A 296 -18.83 -14.48 -3.00
N GLY A 297 -18.58 -13.50 -3.88
CA GLY A 297 -19.42 -12.32 -4.00
C GLY A 297 -20.76 -12.54 -4.68
N ASP A 298 -20.95 -13.61 -5.46
CA ASP A 298 -22.22 -13.90 -6.14
C ASP A 298 -23.21 -14.54 -5.17
N HIS A 299 -22.71 -15.42 -4.29
CA HIS A 299 -23.53 -16.15 -3.32
C HIS A 299 -23.48 -15.58 -1.90
N LEU A 300 -22.58 -14.63 -1.63
CA LEU A 300 -22.29 -14.09 -0.29
C LEU A 300 -21.98 -15.22 0.70
N ALA A 301 -21.03 -16.07 0.32
CA ALA A 301 -20.69 -17.28 1.06
C ALA A 301 -19.17 -17.41 1.26
N GLU A 302 -18.78 -18.02 2.39
CA GLU A 302 -17.38 -18.32 2.67
C GLU A 302 -16.78 -19.24 1.60
N VAL A 303 -15.50 -19.00 1.30
CA VAL A 303 -14.68 -19.92 0.50
C VAL A 303 -13.92 -20.82 1.48
N SER A 304 -13.86 -22.12 1.20
CA SER A 304 -13.24 -23.10 2.10
C SER A 304 -11.71 -23.15 2.04
N GLU A 305 -11.13 -22.51 1.03
CA GLU A 305 -9.69 -22.35 0.86
C GLU A 305 -9.09 -21.59 2.06
N GLN A 306 -7.94 -22.07 2.56
CA GLN A 306 -7.18 -21.37 3.59
C GLN A 306 -6.81 -19.97 3.11
N TRP A 307 -7.01 -18.96 3.95
CA TRP A 307 -6.67 -17.59 3.62
C TRP A 307 -6.33 -16.76 4.86
N ALA A 308 -5.58 -15.68 4.66
CA ALA A 308 -5.12 -14.73 5.68
C ALA A 308 -6.26 -13.84 6.24
N HIS A 309 -7.31 -14.42 6.82
CA HIS A 309 -8.50 -13.65 7.26
C HIS A 309 -8.31 -12.77 8.49
N ALA A 310 -7.17 -12.85 9.18
CA ALA A 310 -6.80 -11.86 10.19
C ALA A 310 -6.46 -10.53 9.50
N GLN A 311 -7.45 -9.71 9.21
CA GLN A 311 -7.30 -8.41 8.53
C GLN A 311 -8.23 -7.39 9.18
N ASN A 312 -7.75 -6.74 10.23
CA ASN A 312 -8.53 -5.77 10.98
C ASN A 312 -8.72 -4.46 10.19
N ASP A 313 -7.82 -4.16 9.26
CA ASP A 313 -7.94 -3.06 8.31
C ASP A 313 -9.22 -3.15 7.47
N ALA A 314 -9.54 -4.32 6.92
CA ALA A 314 -10.72 -4.53 6.09
C ALA A 314 -12.03 -4.32 6.88
N LEU A 315 -12.10 -4.91 8.08
CA LEU A 315 -13.26 -4.79 8.98
C LEU A 315 -13.44 -3.34 9.48
N GLY A 316 -12.34 -2.68 9.84
CA GLY A 316 -12.33 -1.27 10.25
C GLY A 316 -12.81 -0.34 9.14
N ASN A 317 -12.30 -0.53 7.91
CA ASN A 317 -12.73 0.22 6.72
C ASN A 317 -14.23 0.05 6.45
N TRP A 318 -14.76 -1.18 6.52
CA TRP A 318 -16.19 -1.41 6.31
C TRP A 318 -17.06 -0.67 7.32
N ILE A 319 -16.76 -0.79 8.61
CA ILE A 319 -17.52 -0.08 9.66
C ILE A 319 -17.42 1.43 9.46
N TRP A 320 -16.24 1.93 9.07
CA TRP A 320 -16.02 3.35 8.79
C TRP A 320 -16.95 3.85 7.68
N LEU A 321 -16.95 3.21 6.51
CA LEU A 321 -17.78 3.68 5.39
C LEU A 321 -19.27 3.45 5.66
N ALA A 322 -19.64 2.31 6.24
CA ALA A 322 -21.02 2.01 6.59
C ALA A 322 -21.60 3.06 7.54
N SER A 323 -20.85 3.40 8.59
CA SER A 323 -21.25 4.42 9.57
C SER A 323 -21.33 5.81 8.95
N LYS A 324 -20.41 6.17 8.03
CA LYS A 324 -20.48 7.43 7.29
C LYS A 324 -21.70 7.53 6.39
N LEU A 325 -22.01 6.48 5.63
CA LEU A 325 -23.22 6.44 4.80
C LEU A 325 -24.50 6.50 5.63
N ALA A 326 -24.51 5.86 6.81
CA ALA A 326 -25.63 5.91 7.73
C ALA A 326 -25.81 7.30 8.35
N LEU A 327 -24.72 7.92 8.80
CA LEU A 327 -24.71 9.28 9.36
C LEU A 327 -25.18 10.31 8.33
N ALA A 328 -24.78 10.16 7.06
CA ALA A 328 -25.23 11.01 5.96
C ALA A 328 -26.68 10.71 5.50
N GLY A 329 -27.33 9.70 6.07
CA GLY A 329 -28.71 9.32 5.74
C GLY A 329 -28.87 8.56 4.41
N HIS A 330 -27.78 8.13 3.77
CA HIS A 330 -27.81 7.37 2.53
C HIS A 330 -28.10 5.88 2.76
N TRP A 331 -27.63 5.33 3.89
CA TRP A 331 -27.92 3.95 4.30
C TRP A 331 -28.75 3.94 5.59
N GLN A 332 -29.77 3.09 5.64
CA GLN A 332 -30.65 2.96 6.82
C GLN A 332 -30.48 1.57 7.42
N PRO A 333 -29.57 1.38 8.39
CA PRO A 333 -29.35 0.07 8.99
C PRO A 333 -30.58 -0.42 9.75
N THR A 334 -30.87 -1.71 9.64
CA THR A 334 -31.90 -2.38 10.44
C THR A 334 -31.48 -2.53 11.90
N GLY A 335 -32.41 -2.86 12.79
CA GLY A 335 -32.07 -3.18 14.18
C GLY A 335 -31.10 -4.37 14.31
N GLU A 336 -31.08 -5.31 13.36
CA GLU A 336 -30.11 -6.40 13.33
C GLU A 336 -28.72 -5.95 12.87
N ASP A 337 -28.66 -4.98 11.96
CA ASP A 337 -27.41 -4.38 11.47
C ASP A 337 -26.77 -3.57 12.62
N ILE A 338 -27.57 -2.84 13.39
CA ILE A 338 -27.12 -2.13 14.60
C ILE A 338 -26.52 -3.10 15.63
N LYS A 339 -27.13 -4.26 15.84
CA LYS A 339 -26.56 -5.32 16.71
C LYS A 339 -25.27 -5.89 16.13
N LEU A 340 -25.20 -6.10 14.82
CA LEU A 340 -24.01 -6.60 14.14
C LEU A 340 -22.83 -5.62 14.33
N LEU A 341 -23.03 -4.33 14.04
CA LEU A 341 -22.02 -3.29 14.26
C LEU A 341 -21.56 -3.26 15.72
N SER A 342 -22.49 -3.38 16.67
CA SER A 342 -22.11 -3.50 18.09
C SER A 342 -21.33 -4.77 18.41
N ASN A 343 -21.60 -5.90 17.76
CA ASN A 343 -20.82 -7.14 17.97
C ASN A 343 -19.38 -6.96 17.50
N PHE A 344 -19.14 -6.21 16.42
CA PHE A 344 -17.78 -5.89 15.99
C PHE A 344 -16.99 -5.06 17.00
N VAL A 345 -17.63 -4.12 17.71
CA VAL A 345 -17.00 -3.40 18.83
C VAL A 345 -16.52 -4.38 19.90
N GLN A 346 -17.33 -5.39 20.24
CA GLN A 346 -16.93 -6.41 21.22
C GLN A 346 -15.87 -7.37 20.68
N TYR A 347 -15.91 -7.67 19.39
CA TYR A 347 -14.91 -8.50 18.72
C TYR A 347 -13.54 -7.83 18.75
N PHE A 348 -13.44 -6.54 18.39
CA PHE A 348 -12.18 -5.78 18.46
C PHE A 348 -11.62 -5.68 19.88
N GLU A 349 -12.50 -5.59 20.88
CA GLU A 349 -12.11 -5.68 22.29
C GLU A 349 -11.56 -7.08 22.62
N ALA A 350 -12.24 -8.14 22.20
CA ALA A 350 -11.87 -9.53 22.51
C ALA A 350 -10.53 -9.94 21.90
N ILE A 351 -10.23 -9.50 20.67
CA ILE A 351 -8.93 -9.75 20.03
C ILE A 351 -7.85 -8.74 20.47
N GLN A 352 -8.22 -7.71 21.22
CA GLN A 352 -7.33 -6.60 21.58
C GLN A 352 -6.66 -5.98 20.34
N PHE A 353 -7.46 -5.47 19.41
CA PHE A 353 -7.00 -5.05 18.06
C PHE A 353 -5.78 -4.11 18.04
N TRP A 354 -5.49 -3.39 19.13
CA TRP A 354 -4.34 -2.49 19.25
C TRP A 354 -3.00 -3.22 19.52
N GLN A 355 -3.03 -4.52 19.79
CA GLN A 355 -1.87 -5.41 19.97
C GLN A 355 -1.97 -6.71 19.14
N ASP A 356 -3.10 -6.92 18.46
CA ASP A 356 -3.33 -8.10 17.63
C ASP A 356 -2.38 -8.11 16.43
N GLU A 357 -1.76 -9.26 16.19
CA GLU A 357 -0.99 -9.46 14.95
C GLU A 357 -1.93 -9.91 13.84
N ASP A 358 -1.98 -9.13 12.77
CA ASP A 358 -2.83 -9.37 11.61
C ASP A 358 -2.03 -9.22 10.31
N SER A 359 -2.61 -9.71 9.20
CA SER A 359 -1.98 -9.75 7.87
C SER A 359 -2.22 -8.47 7.06
N GLY A 360 -3.02 -7.55 7.59
CA GLY A 360 -3.26 -6.20 7.09
C GLY A 360 -3.56 -6.06 5.60
N HIS A 361 -3.13 -4.92 5.05
CA HIS A 361 -3.45 -4.52 3.67
C HIS A 361 -2.86 -5.48 2.62
N TRP A 362 -1.75 -6.13 2.96
CA TRP A 362 -0.91 -6.88 2.03
C TRP A 362 -1.07 -8.38 2.10
N GLU A 363 -1.88 -8.87 3.06
CA GLU A 363 -2.22 -10.29 3.21
C GLU A 363 -0.97 -11.15 3.45
N GLU A 364 -0.07 -10.63 4.28
CA GLU A 364 1.26 -11.16 4.51
C GLU A 364 1.44 -11.67 5.95
N ALA A 365 2.68 -11.99 6.32
CA ALA A 365 3.05 -12.40 7.67
C ALA A 365 2.48 -11.47 8.74
N ARG A 366 1.82 -12.09 9.73
CA ARG A 366 1.09 -11.38 10.78
C ARG A 366 2.02 -10.56 11.67
N LYS A 367 1.62 -9.32 11.94
CA LYS A 367 2.33 -8.35 12.80
C LYS A 367 1.36 -7.29 13.30
N VAL A 368 1.80 -6.50 14.27
CA VAL A 368 1.02 -5.34 14.75
C VAL A 368 1.14 -4.21 13.73
N GLU A 369 0.10 -4.03 12.93
CA GLU A 369 0.04 -3.07 11.81
C GLU A 369 -0.62 -1.75 12.21
N ALA A 370 0.12 -0.64 12.10
CA ALA A 370 -0.43 0.70 12.31
C ALA A 370 -1.56 1.00 11.32
N SER A 371 -1.46 0.51 10.07
CA SER A 371 -2.50 0.70 9.07
C SER A 371 -3.81 -0.01 9.44
N SER A 372 -3.73 -1.22 10.02
CA SER A 372 -4.89 -1.96 10.56
C SER A 372 -5.48 -1.30 11.80
N ILE A 373 -4.65 -0.91 12.78
CA ILE A 373 -5.11 -0.22 13.99
C ILE A 373 -5.82 1.09 13.62
N GLY A 374 -5.25 1.86 12.70
CA GLY A 374 -5.82 3.13 12.26
C GLY A 374 -7.15 2.98 11.53
N ALA A 375 -7.34 1.93 10.73
CA ALA A 375 -8.62 1.64 10.11
C ALA A 375 -9.71 1.29 11.16
N VAL A 376 -9.38 0.50 12.18
CA VAL A 376 -10.31 0.20 13.28
C VAL A 376 -10.65 1.46 14.09
N VAL A 377 -9.65 2.30 14.41
CA VAL A 377 -9.88 3.60 15.07
C VAL A 377 -10.81 4.48 14.24
N GLY A 378 -10.59 4.57 12.93
CA GLY A 378 -11.46 5.30 12.00
C GLY A 378 -12.89 4.75 11.98
N GLY A 379 -13.04 3.41 11.95
CA GLY A 379 -14.31 2.71 12.00
C GLY A 379 -15.09 2.97 13.28
N LEU A 380 -14.46 2.76 14.43
CA LEU A 380 -15.07 2.98 15.74
C LEU A 380 -15.45 4.45 15.96
N THR A 381 -14.62 5.38 15.48
CA THR A 381 -14.91 6.83 15.55
C THR A 381 -16.17 7.16 14.75
N ALA A 382 -16.24 6.73 13.48
CA ALA A 382 -17.41 6.97 12.63
C ALA A 382 -18.68 6.30 13.18
N LEU A 383 -18.55 5.10 13.74
CA LEU A 383 -19.67 4.37 14.36
C LEU A 383 -20.21 5.10 15.58
N ARG A 384 -19.33 5.56 16.47
CA ARG A 384 -19.70 6.35 17.65
C ARG A 384 -20.45 7.62 17.21
N ASP A 385 -19.92 8.34 16.23
CA ASP A 385 -20.53 9.60 15.76
C ASP A 385 -21.93 9.37 15.17
N TYR A 386 -22.09 8.28 14.41
CA TYR A 386 -23.41 7.84 13.94
C TYR A 386 -24.36 7.52 15.11
N PHE A 387 -23.91 6.74 16.08
CA PHE A 387 -24.73 6.30 17.21
C PHE A 387 -25.16 7.45 18.12
N VAL A 388 -24.26 8.41 18.40
CA VAL A 388 -24.58 9.61 19.19
C VAL A 388 -25.62 10.48 18.48
N THR A 389 -25.47 10.66 17.17
CA THR A 389 -26.41 11.43 16.35
C THR A 389 -27.79 10.75 16.31
N MET A 390 -27.81 9.44 16.10
CA MET A 390 -29.03 8.63 16.09
C MET A 390 -29.75 8.63 17.44
N ALA A 391 -29.02 8.52 18.55
CA ALA A 391 -29.59 8.55 19.91
C ALA A 391 -30.25 9.89 20.26
N SER A 392 -29.86 10.96 19.56
CA SER A 392 -30.47 12.30 19.66
C SER A 392 -31.67 12.48 18.71
N ALA A 393 -31.92 11.51 17.83
CA ALA A 393 -33.00 11.47 16.85
C ALA A 393 -33.98 10.30 17.13
N GLN A 394 -34.64 9.78 16.10
CA GLN A 394 -35.55 8.63 16.22
C GLN A 394 -34.77 7.31 16.18
N MET A 395 -34.85 6.56 17.28
CA MET A 395 -34.17 5.26 17.45
C MET A 395 -34.71 4.20 16.46
N PRO A 396 -33.83 3.40 15.82
CA PRO A 396 -34.23 2.26 15.01
C PRO A 396 -35.01 1.23 15.82
N GLN A 397 -35.94 0.56 15.17
CA GLN A 397 -36.74 -0.48 15.79
C GLN A 397 -35.83 -1.63 16.25
N GLY A 398 -35.84 -1.94 17.55
CA GLY A 398 -35.04 -3.02 18.14
C GLY A 398 -33.73 -2.59 18.82
N ALA A 399 -33.36 -1.30 18.79
CA ALA A 399 -32.26 -0.75 19.57
C ALA A 399 -32.80 0.08 20.76
N THR A 400 -32.19 -0.09 21.94
CA THR A 400 -32.53 0.74 23.12
C THR A 400 -31.45 1.80 23.33
N LYS A 401 -31.81 2.95 23.89
CA LYS A 401 -30.82 4.00 24.23
C LYS A 401 -29.69 3.46 25.12
N SER A 402 -30.04 2.66 26.13
CA SER A 402 -29.05 2.04 27.03
C SER A 402 -28.06 1.13 26.29
N PHE A 403 -28.53 0.39 25.29
CA PHE A 403 -27.67 -0.46 24.46
C PHE A 403 -26.68 0.39 23.66
N ILE A 404 -27.16 1.43 22.98
CA ILE A 404 -26.32 2.35 22.20
C ILE A 404 -25.30 3.08 23.08
N ASP A 405 -25.73 3.59 24.24
CA ASP A 405 -24.85 4.28 25.19
C ASP A 405 -23.73 3.35 25.69
N GLN A 406 -24.03 2.06 25.91
CA GLN A 406 -23.04 1.07 26.30
C GLN A 406 -22.03 0.79 25.18
N THR A 407 -22.51 0.62 23.95
CA THR A 407 -21.64 0.41 22.79
C THR A 407 -20.73 1.62 22.53
N CYS A 408 -21.25 2.84 22.66
CA CYS A 408 -20.46 4.07 22.51
C CYS A 408 -19.36 4.16 23.56
N ARG A 409 -19.67 3.94 24.85
CA ARG A 409 -18.65 3.96 25.92
C ARG A 409 -17.54 2.93 25.68
N ARG A 410 -17.90 1.74 25.18
CA ARG A 410 -16.90 0.72 24.83
C ARG A 410 -16.05 1.16 23.64
N ALA A 411 -16.67 1.68 22.59
CA ALA A 411 -15.97 2.19 21.43
C ALA A 411 -15.00 3.33 21.80
N GLU A 412 -15.39 4.23 22.70
CA GLU A 412 -14.52 5.31 23.21
C GLU A 412 -13.26 4.77 23.87
N GLY A 413 -13.38 3.81 24.79
CA GLY A 413 -12.21 3.18 25.41
C GLY A 413 -11.29 2.46 24.42
N LEU A 414 -11.87 1.82 23.40
CA LEU A 414 -11.12 1.16 22.33
C LEU A 414 -10.41 2.17 21.41
N ILE A 415 -11.06 3.30 21.08
CA ILE A 415 -10.45 4.39 20.31
C ILE A 415 -9.23 4.93 21.06
N GLU A 416 -9.32 5.14 22.38
CA GLU A 416 -8.19 5.60 23.20
C GLU A 416 -7.01 4.61 23.16
N GLN A 417 -7.27 3.31 23.27
CA GLN A 417 -6.23 2.28 23.15
C GLN A 417 -5.56 2.28 21.77
N GLY A 418 -6.37 2.33 20.70
CA GLY A 418 -5.87 2.37 19.33
C GLY A 418 -5.05 3.63 19.05
N GLN A 419 -5.50 4.80 19.52
CA GLN A 419 -4.75 6.05 19.40
C GLN A 419 -3.42 6.02 20.17
N ALA A 420 -3.41 5.42 21.37
CA ALA A 420 -2.18 5.24 22.13
C ALA A 420 -1.18 4.33 21.39
N ALA A 421 -1.65 3.23 20.80
CA ALA A 421 -0.83 2.34 19.99
C ALA A 421 -0.29 3.04 18.72
N LEU A 422 -1.14 3.74 17.97
CA LEU A 422 -0.71 4.52 16.80
C LEU A 422 0.36 5.54 17.15
N LYS A 423 0.21 6.27 18.26
CA LYS A 423 1.21 7.23 18.73
C LYS A 423 2.57 6.58 19.01
N ALA A 424 2.58 5.32 19.45
CA ALA A 424 3.82 4.59 19.72
C ALA A 424 4.48 4.04 18.44
N ILE A 425 3.68 3.60 17.46
CA ILE A 425 4.18 2.92 16.25
C ILE A 425 4.58 3.92 15.15
N LEU A 426 3.76 4.95 14.93
CA LEU A 426 3.95 5.91 13.85
C LEU A 426 5.25 6.72 14.05
N PRO A 427 5.98 7.07 12.96
CA PRO A 427 5.59 6.97 11.55
C PRO A 427 5.91 5.63 10.88
N SER A 428 6.22 4.58 11.65
CA SER A 428 6.45 3.23 11.12
C SER A 428 5.12 2.51 10.90
N GLU A 429 5.14 1.43 10.11
CA GLU A 429 4.00 0.51 10.00
C GLU A 429 4.02 -0.52 11.14
N CYS A 430 5.21 -1.02 11.49
CA CYS A 430 5.41 -1.96 12.58
C CYS A 430 6.78 -1.74 13.24
N ILE A 431 6.82 -1.78 14.58
CA ILE A 431 8.04 -1.56 15.38
C ILE A 431 8.44 -2.78 16.23
N GLN A 432 7.85 -3.95 15.97
CA GLN A 432 8.23 -5.17 16.69
C GLN A 432 9.71 -5.50 16.46
N ASP A 433 10.35 -6.07 17.48
CA ASP A 433 11.79 -6.36 17.47
C ASP A 433 12.20 -7.45 16.47
N ASP A 434 11.25 -8.31 16.07
CA ASP A 434 11.45 -9.31 15.02
C ASP A 434 11.75 -8.60 13.69
N PRO A 435 12.98 -8.74 13.12
CA PRO A 435 13.34 -8.09 11.88
C PRO A 435 12.47 -8.47 10.68
N ALA A 436 11.84 -9.66 10.70
CA ALA A 436 10.92 -10.08 9.64
C ALA A 436 9.60 -9.29 9.67
N LYS A 437 9.20 -8.80 10.84
CA LYS A 437 7.96 -8.03 11.06
C LYS A 437 8.19 -6.53 11.03
N GLN A 438 9.35 -6.07 11.51
CA GLN A 438 9.68 -4.65 11.58
C GLN A 438 9.49 -3.98 10.21
N ARG A 439 8.73 -2.87 10.19
CA ARG A 439 8.41 -2.17 8.96
C ARG A 439 8.41 -0.67 9.16
N ARG A 440 9.53 -0.05 8.80
CA ARG A 440 9.75 1.39 9.01
C ARG A 440 9.00 2.27 8.01
N TYR A 441 8.87 1.83 6.76
CA TYR A 441 8.19 2.58 5.70
C TYR A 441 7.21 1.67 4.99
N ASP A 442 5.96 2.08 4.93
CA ASP A 442 4.90 1.38 4.20
C ASP A 442 3.93 2.39 3.59
N SER A 443 3.55 2.18 2.34
CA SER A 443 2.60 3.01 1.62
C SER A 443 1.16 2.80 2.10
N ALA A 444 0.85 1.73 2.83
CA ALA A 444 -0.45 1.52 3.49
C ALA A 444 -0.80 2.67 4.46
N LEU A 445 0.21 3.27 5.10
CA LEU A 445 0.04 4.41 6.00
C LEU A 445 -0.60 5.65 5.34
N LEU A 446 -0.55 5.78 4.01
CA LEU A 446 -1.23 6.85 3.28
C LEU A 446 -2.74 6.80 3.49
N PHE A 447 -3.32 5.61 3.70
CA PHE A 447 -4.76 5.45 3.90
C PHE A 447 -5.25 6.00 5.24
N LEU A 448 -4.36 6.09 6.23
CA LEU A 448 -4.65 6.73 7.52
C LEU A 448 -4.84 8.24 7.37
N ILE A 449 -4.15 8.85 6.39
CA ILE A 449 -4.30 10.27 6.05
C ILE A 449 -5.54 10.45 5.17
N TYR A 450 -5.64 9.69 4.08
CA TYR A 450 -6.81 9.69 3.22
C TYR A 450 -7.11 8.28 2.68
N PRO A 451 -8.33 7.75 2.89
CA PRO A 451 -9.53 8.52 3.21
C PRO A 451 -9.89 8.59 4.69
N LEU A 452 -9.25 7.79 5.55
CA LEU A 452 -9.68 7.59 6.94
C LEU A 452 -9.60 8.86 7.78
N GLN A 453 -8.60 9.73 7.52
CA GLN A 453 -8.37 10.98 8.26
C GLN A 453 -8.16 10.75 9.77
N VAL A 454 -7.47 9.66 10.10
CA VAL A 454 -7.07 9.31 11.47
C VAL A 454 -5.71 9.93 11.81
N VAL A 455 -4.91 10.28 10.79
CA VAL A 455 -3.62 10.95 10.94
C VAL A 455 -3.60 12.24 10.13
N ASP A 456 -3.20 13.34 10.78
CA ASP A 456 -3.08 14.67 10.18
C ASP A 456 -1.78 15.39 10.62
N GLY A 457 -1.67 16.68 10.29
CA GLY A 457 -0.56 17.55 10.71
C GLY A 457 0.84 17.03 10.36
N GLU A 458 1.78 17.25 11.27
CA GLU A 458 3.20 16.88 11.14
C GLU A 458 3.41 15.37 10.93
N MET A 459 2.58 14.53 11.55
CA MET A 459 2.68 13.08 11.38
C MET A 459 2.30 12.67 9.96
N ALA A 460 1.21 13.23 9.42
CA ALA A 460 0.83 13.00 8.02
C ALA A 460 1.90 13.51 7.05
N GLU A 461 2.53 14.65 7.32
CA GLU A 461 3.66 15.16 6.53
C GLU A 461 4.86 14.22 6.57
N THR A 462 5.20 13.70 7.74
CA THR A 462 6.28 12.73 7.94
C THR A 462 6.03 11.44 7.17
N ILE A 463 4.80 10.90 7.22
CA ILE A 463 4.43 9.68 6.47
C ILE A 463 4.56 9.92 4.96
N VAL A 464 4.00 11.01 4.43
CA VAL A 464 4.11 11.34 2.99
C VAL A 464 5.58 11.51 2.60
N ALA A 465 6.38 12.23 3.40
CA ALA A 465 7.80 12.43 3.13
C ALA A 465 8.57 11.10 3.14
N ASN A 466 8.28 10.20 4.08
CA ASN A 466 8.89 8.88 4.14
C ASN A 466 8.57 8.05 2.89
N VAL A 467 7.29 8.01 2.48
CA VAL A 467 6.87 7.28 1.27
C VAL A 467 7.54 7.87 0.02
N VAL A 468 7.51 9.20 -0.14
CA VAL A 468 8.13 9.88 -1.29
C VAL A 468 9.64 9.67 -1.33
N THR A 469 10.31 9.69 -0.18
CA THR A 469 11.78 9.58 -0.11
C THR A 469 12.26 8.14 -0.29
N HIS A 470 11.56 7.16 0.28
CA HIS A 470 12.06 5.79 0.38
C HIS A 470 11.37 4.82 -0.58
N LEU A 471 10.11 5.06 -0.95
CA LEU A 471 9.29 4.08 -1.68
C LEU A 471 8.96 4.52 -3.11
N LEU A 472 8.97 5.83 -3.39
CA LEU A 472 8.71 6.36 -4.74
C LEU A 472 9.72 5.84 -5.75
N GLY A 473 9.22 5.42 -6.90
CA GLY A 473 10.02 5.04 -8.05
C GLY A 473 9.55 5.73 -9.36
N PRO A 474 10.27 5.49 -10.46
CA PRO A 474 9.97 6.11 -11.76
C PRO A 474 8.62 5.69 -12.37
N HIS A 475 8.08 4.51 -12.00
CA HIS A 475 6.89 3.91 -12.59
C HIS A 475 5.71 3.75 -11.59
N GLY A 476 5.91 4.13 -10.32
CA GLY A 476 4.91 3.98 -9.27
C GLY A 476 5.53 4.16 -7.89
N VAL A 477 4.86 3.66 -6.86
CA VAL A 477 5.34 3.66 -5.46
C VAL A 477 5.39 2.22 -4.97
N ARG A 478 6.49 1.81 -4.33
CA ARG A 478 6.57 0.47 -3.71
C ARG A 478 5.61 0.39 -2.51
N ARG A 479 5.12 -0.81 -2.18
CA ARG A 479 4.38 -1.01 -0.92
C ARG A 479 5.27 -0.74 0.28
N TYR A 480 6.41 -1.43 0.33
CA TYR A 480 7.46 -1.26 1.33
C TYR A 480 8.81 -1.72 0.74
N LEU A 481 9.91 -1.53 1.46
CA LEU A 481 11.23 -1.98 1.04
C LEU A 481 11.38 -3.50 1.23
N GLY A 482 11.85 -4.22 0.22
CA GLY A 482 11.95 -5.67 0.31
C GLY A 482 10.69 -6.42 -0.12
N ASP A 483 9.71 -5.74 -0.71
CA ASP A 483 8.50 -6.38 -1.24
C ASP A 483 8.83 -7.29 -2.43
N SER A 484 8.61 -8.60 -2.22
CA SER A 484 8.87 -9.66 -3.19
C SER A 484 7.71 -9.93 -4.15
N TYR A 485 6.52 -9.39 -3.88
CA TYR A 485 5.36 -9.57 -4.74
C TYR A 485 5.55 -8.85 -6.08
N TRP A 486 5.36 -9.57 -7.19
CA TRP A 486 5.66 -9.08 -8.54
C TRP A 486 7.10 -8.54 -8.70
N CYS A 487 8.08 -9.12 -8.02
CA CYS A 487 9.47 -8.73 -8.22
C CYS A 487 9.95 -8.96 -9.67
N ALA A 488 11.15 -8.46 -9.99
CA ALA A 488 11.70 -8.61 -11.34
C ALA A 488 11.67 -10.08 -11.84
N ASP A 489 11.24 -10.27 -13.10
CA ASP A 489 11.10 -11.55 -13.79
C ASP A 489 10.09 -12.54 -13.15
N TYR A 490 9.13 -12.03 -12.36
CA TYR A 490 8.13 -12.82 -11.61
C TYR A 490 7.50 -13.98 -12.41
N LYS A 491 7.08 -13.72 -13.65
CA LYS A 491 6.41 -14.72 -14.50
C LYS A 491 7.29 -15.90 -14.89
N LYS A 492 8.61 -15.70 -14.89
CA LYS A 492 9.59 -16.76 -15.16
C LYS A 492 9.94 -17.54 -13.90
N LEU A 493 9.88 -16.88 -12.75
CA LEU A 493 10.22 -17.45 -11.45
C LEU A 493 9.07 -18.29 -10.89
N LEU A 494 7.82 -17.93 -11.21
CA LEU A 494 6.62 -18.58 -10.70
C LEU A 494 5.64 -18.94 -11.82
N ASP A 495 5.12 -20.17 -11.75
CA ASP A 495 4.00 -20.60 -12.58
C ASP A 495 2.71 -19.81 -12.23
N PRO A 496 1.71 -19.75 -13.13
CA PRO A 496 0.51 -18.96 -12.90
C PRO A 496 -0.23 -19.30 -11.60
N ALA A 497 -0.30 -20.59 -11.23
CA ALA A 497 -1.03 -21.05 -10.05
C ALA A 497 -0.37 -20.59 -8.73
N SER A 498 0.95 -20.44 -8.70
CA SER A 498 1.72 -20.03 -7.52
C SER A 498 1.80 -18.51 -7.32
N ARG A 499 1.31 -17.70 -8.27
CA ARG A 499 1.45 -16.23 -8.21
C ARG A 499 0.50 -15.56 -7.21
N THR A 500 -0.60 -16.22 -6.84
CA THR A 500 -1.69 -15.64 -6.05
C THR A 500 -2.11 -16.50 -4.85
N VAL A 501 -1.26 -17.45 -4.44
CA VAL A 501 -1.51 -18.29 -3.26
C VAL A 501 -1.30 -17.51 -1.96
N ASP A 502 -1.97 -17.95 -0.90
CA ASP A 502 -1.72 -17.45 0.46
C ASP A 502 -0.28 -17.81 0.89
N VAL A 503 0.46 -16.79 1.32
CA VAL A 503 1.84 -16.92 1.83
C VAL A 503 1.99 -16.31 3.22
N SER A 504 0.89 -15.99 3.89
CA SER A 504 0.89 -15.28 5.18
C SER A 504 1.57 -16.07 6.31
N GLU A 505 1.66 -17.39 6.20
CA GLU A 505 2.36 -18.22 7.19
C GLU A 505 3.87 -18.36 6.91
N ASP A 506 4.30 -18.27 5.65
CA ASP A 506 5.72 -18.33 5.26
C ASP A 506 5.98 -17.59 3.93
N MET A 507 6.67 -16.45 4.02
CA MET A 507 7.08 -15.65 2.87
C MET A 507 8.48 -15.99 2.34
N SER A 508 9.26 -16.83 3.04
CA SER A 508 10.70 -16.99 2.80
C SER A 508 11.04 -17.44 1.38
N ALA A 509 10.25 -18.37 0.83
CA ALA A 509 10.42 -18.84 -0.54
C ALA A 509 10.23 -17.71 -1.56
N ARG A 510 9.20 -16.88 -1.38
CA ARG A 510 8.91 -15.73 -2.25
C ARG A 510 9.96 -14.63 -2.09
N ASP A 511 10.35 -14.33 -0.86
CA ASP A 511 11.35 -13.29 -0.54
C ASP A 511 12.73 -13.62 -1.11
N SER A 512 13.08 -14.91 -1.18
CA SER A 512 14.33 -15.35 -1.81
C SER A 512 14.44 -15.02 -3.31
N LEU A 513 13.31 -14.76 -3.97
CA LEU A 513 13.26 -14.37 -5.38
C LEU A 513 13.66 -12.91 -5.61
N LEU A 514 13.52 -12.07 -4.59
CA LEU A 514 13.72 -10.63 -4.73
C LEU A 514 15.20 -10.28 -4.90
N GLN A 515 15.51 -9.62 -6.02
CA GLN A 515 16.79 -8.96 -6.22
C GLN A 515 16.74 -7.50 -5.74
N PRO A 516 17.83 -6.94 -5.18
CA PRO A 516 17.85 -5.56 -4.71
C PRO A 516 17.37 -4.55 -5.75
N GLY A 517 16.36 -3.75 -5.39
CA GLY A 517 15.74 -2.76 -6.28
C GLY A 517 14.83 -3.35 -7.37
N GLY A 518 14.51 -4.64 -7.27
CA GLY A 518 13.62 -5.37 -8.16
C GLY A 518 12.15 -5.37 -7.73
N GLU A 519 11.77 -4.58 -6.72
CA GLU A 519 10.37 -4.50 -6.25
C GLU A 519 9.46 -3.91 -7.34
N ALA A 520 8.22 -4.40 -7.39
CA ALA A 520 7.17 -3.80 -8.20
C ALA A 520 6.87 -2.37 -7.73
N GLN A 521 6.39 -1.55 -8.64
CA GLN A 521 5.98 -0.17 -8.36
C GLN A 521 4.49 -0.04 -8.63
N TRP A 522 3.73 0.14 -7.56
CA TRP A 522 2.28 0.13 -7.57
C TRP A 522 1.71 1.49 -8.02
N CYS A 523 0.58 1.42 -8.71
CA CYS A 523 -0.03 2.58 -9.36
C CYS A 523 -1.17 3.22 -8.54
N LEU A 524 -1.62 2.57 -7.46
CA LEU A 524 -2.74 3.06 -6.65
C LEU A 524 -2.38 4.20 -5.68
N PHE A 525 -1.09 4.46 -5.43
CA PHE A 525 -0.63 5.39 -4.40
C PHE A 525 -0.42 6.82 -4.90
N ASP A 526 0.13 7.01 -6.10
CA ASP A 526 0.29 8.35 -6.69
C ASP A 526 -1.05 9.13 -6.72
N PRO A 527 -2.21 8.53 -7.07
CA PRO A 527 -3.48 9.22 -6.98
C PRO A 527 -3.85 9.63 -5.55
N ILE A 528 -3.55 8.79 -4.55
CA ILE A 528 -3.83 9.10 -3.13
C ILE A 528 -2.95 10.24 -2.64
N ILE A 529 -1.65 10.23 -2.97
CA ILE A 529 -0.73 11.33 -2.64
C ILE A 529 -1.22 12.63 -3.29
N SER A 530 -1.68 12.58 -4.54
CA SER A 530 -2.34 13.71 -5.21
C SER A 530 -3.56 14.21 -4.40
N VAL A 531 -4.45 13.32 -3.97
CA VAL A 531 -5.61 13.72 -3.14
C VAL A 531 -5.18 14.36 -1.82
N ILE A 532 -4.17 13.82 -1.13
CA ILE A 532 -3.66 14.37 0.13
C ILE A 532 -3.18 15.81 -0.07
N HIS A 533 -2.36 16.06 -1.08
CA HIS A 533 -1.88 17.41 -1.40
C HIS A 533 -3.02 18.34 -1.83
N GLY A 534 -3.97 17.85 -2.63
CA GLY A 534 -5.14 18.64 -3.02
C GLY A 534 -5.99 19.09 -1.85
N ARG A 535 -6.25 18.19 -0.89
CA ARG A 535 -6.97 18.53 0.34
C ARG A 535 -6.21 19.56 1.18
N ARG A 536 -4.88 19.42 1.30
CA ARG A 536 -4.04 20.41 2.00
C ARG A 536 -4.08 21.76 1.30
N TYR A 537 -4.01 21.79 -0.02
CA TYR A 537 -4.17 23.02 -0.79
C TYR A 537 -5.53 23.67 -0.53
N GLN A 538 -6.63 22.90 -0.56
CA GLN A 538 -7.97 23.42 -0.27
C GLN A 538 -8.10 24.02 1.13
N GLN A 539 -7.37 23.46 2.11
CA GLN A 539 -7.36 23.92 3.50
C GLN A 539 -6.47 25.17 3.71
N THR A 540 -5.33 25.25 3.01
CA THR A 540 -4.27 26.22 3.32
C THR A 540 -4.11 27.33 2.27
N GLY A 541 -4.51 27.05 1.03
CA GLY A 541 -4.20 27.88 -0.13
C GLY A 541 -2.72 27.83 -0.58
N ASP A 542 -1.90 26.93 -0.01
CA ASP A 542 -0.46 26.84 -0.33
C ASP A 542 -0.25 26.30 -1.76
N ALA A 543 0.22 27.17 -2.66
CA ALA A 543 0.50 26.83 -4.05
C ALA A 543 1.50 25.67 -4.21
N GLY A 544 2.41 25.45 -3.25
CA GLY A 544 3.31 24.29 -3.26
C GLY A 544 2.56 22.96 -3.13
N GLN A 545 1.46 22.93 -2.38
CA GLN A 545 0.59 21.75 -2.32
C GLN A 545 -0.14 21.50 -3.65
N LEU A 546 -0.56 22.55 -4.35
CA LEU A 546 -1.16 22.40 -5.68
C LEU A 546 -0.15 21.89 -6.72
N GLU A 547 1.11 22.32 -6.65
CA GLU A 547 2.19 21.81 -7.49
C GLU A 547 2.44 20.31 -7.24
N LEU A 548 2.54 19.90 -5.97
CA LEU A 548 2.71 18.49 -5.60
C LEU A 548 1.50 17.63 -5.98
N GLN A 549 0.28 18.16 -5.80
CA GLN A 549 -0.94 17.53 -6.30
C GLN A 549 -0.86 17.29 -7.81
N THR A 550 -0.45 18.32 -8.56
CA THR A 550 -0.32 18.26 -10.03
C THR A 550 0.72 17.24 -10.46
N GLN A 551 1.88 17.22 -9.78
CA GLN A 551 2.95 16.27 -10.04
C GLN A 551 2.47 14.81 -9.87
N HIS A 552 1.78 14.50 -8.77
CA HIS A 552 1.31 13.15 -8.50
C HIS A 552 0.10 12.75 -9.36
N LEU A 553 -0.79 13.68 -9.72
CA LEU A 553 -1.82 13.43 -10.73
C LEU A 553 -1.19 13.08 -12.08
N ASN A 554 -0.18 13.85 -12.51
CA ASN A 554 0.54 13.62 -13.75
C ASN A 554 1.28 12.28 -13.78
N ARG A 555 1.83 11.85 -12.65
CA ARG A 555 2.41 10.50 -12.50
C ARG A 555 1.34 9.43 -12.64
N SER A 556 0.20 9.61 -11.99
CA SER A 556 -0.94 8.70 -12.08
C SER A 556 -1.46 8.52 -13.52
N LEU A 557 -1.58 9.62 -14.27
CA LEU A 557 -2.00 9.57 -15.68
C LEU A 557 -0.98 8.86 -16.58
N ARG A 558 0.32 8.96 -16.28
CA ARG A 558 1.40 8.28 -17.02
C ARG A 558 1.57 6.81 -16.65
N GLN A 559 0.93 6.35 -15.59
CA GLN A 559 0.92 4.94 -15.18
C GLN A 559 -0.10 4.11 -15.96
N LEU A 560 -1.00 4.77 -16.68
CA LEU A 560 -1.95 4.10 -17.55
C LEU A 560 -1.23 3.36 -18.68
N THR A 561 -1.82 2.27 -19.14
CA THR A 561 -1.24 1.48 -20.23
C THR A 561 -1.17 2.29 -21.53
N GLY A 562 -0.05 2.18 -22.24
CA GLY A 562 0.15 2.80 -23.56
C GLY A 562 -0.34 1.93 -24.71
N GLU A 563 -0.18 2.42 -25.94
CA GLU A 563 -0.46 1.65 -27.15
C GLU A 563 0.59 0.55 -27.39
N GLY A 564 0.16 -0.55 -28.02
CA GLY A 564 1.06 -1.65 -28.41
C GLY A 564 1.55 -2.55 -27.26
N GLY A 565 1.03 -2.38 -26.05
CA GLY A 565 1.29 -3.27 -24.90
C GLY A 565 0.38 -4.51 -24.86
N SER A 566 0.55 -5.33 -23.82
CA SER A 566 -0.25 -6.54 -23.57
C SER A 566 -1.71 -6.26 -23.17
N PHE A 567 -2.03 -5.02 -22.84
CA PHE A 567 -3.35 -4.57 -22.43
C PHE A 567 -3.83 -3.45 -23.36
N PRO A 568 -5.15 -3.26 -23.51
CA PRO A 568 -5.70 -2.07 -24.17
C PRO A 568 -5.10 -0.78 -23.58
N PRO A 569 -4.97 0.31 -24.36
CA PRO A 569 -4.49 1.57 -23.82
C PRO A 569 -5.45 2.12 -22.76
N LEU A 570 -4.94 3.00 -21.89
CA LEU A 570 -5.71 3.69 -20.86
C LEU A 570 -6.38 2.74 -19.86
N ARG A 571 -5.66 1.70 -19.42
CA ARG A 571 -6.05 0.82 -18.32
C ARG A 571 -5.21 1.13 -17.10
N CYS A 572 -5.80 1.04 -15.92
CA CYS A 572 -5.16 1.30 -14.63
C CYS A 572 -4.51 0.02 -14.07
N PRO A 573 -3.19 -0.17 -14.14
CA PRO A 573 -2.55 -1.37 -13.60
C PRO A 573 -2.63 -1.40 -12.07
N GLU A 574 -2.54 -2.58 -11.46
CA GLU A 574 -2.18 -2.69 -10.04
C GLU A 574 -0.76 -2.16 -9.82
N SER A 575 0.18 -2.70 -10.58
CA SER A 575 1.58 -2.33 -10.51
C SER A 575 2.30 -2.48 -11.85
N ASN A 576 3.42 -1.78 -11.97
CA ASN A 576 4.43 -2.07 -12.98
C ASN A 576 5.55 -2.90 -12.35
N TYR A 577 5.97 -3.96 -13.04
CA TYR A 577 7.12 -4.77 -12.68
C TYR A 577 8.11 -4.84 -13.84
N ARG A 578 9.31 -5.37 -13.57
CA ARG A 578 10.37 -5.48 -14.57
C ARG A 578 10.46 -6.90 -15.10
N GLU A 579 10.28 -7.08 -16.40
CA GLU A 579 10.46 -8.35 -17.10
C GLU A 579 11.54 -8.20 -18.16
N ASN A 580 12.58 -9.04 -18.11
CA ASN A 580 13.76 -8.93 -18.97
C ASN A 580 14.43 -7.55 -18.96
N GLY A 581 14.41 -6.87 -17.80
CA GLY A 581 14.94 -5.51 -17.69
C GLY A 581 14.00 -4.41 -18.18
N VAL A 582 12.83 -4.73 -18.73
CA VAL A 582 11.84 -3.76 -19.25
C VAL A 582 10.67 -3.63 -18.28
N TRP A 583 10.24 -2.39 -18.00
CA TRP A 583 9.07 -2.14 -17.16
C TRP A 583 7.77 -2.30 -17.94
N GLY A 584 6.79 -2.95 -17.32
CA GLY A 584 5.45 -3.09 -17.86
C GLY A 584 4.41 -3.44 -16.79
N PRO A 585 3.12 -3.33 -17.12
CA PRO A 585 2.03 -3.64 -16.20
C PRO A 585 1.98 -5.12 -15.85
N ASN A 586 1.61 -5.45 -14.62
CA ASN A 586 1.37 -6.83 -14.21
C ASN A 586 0.01 -7.38 -14.70
N ASP A 587 -0.26 -8.65 -14.42
CA ASP A 587 -1.46 -9.35 -14.91
C ASP A 587 -2.76 -8.79 -14.35
N ILE A 588 -2.68 -8.07 -13.23
CA ILE A 588 -3.81 -7.44 -12.55
C ILE A 588 -4.03 -6.05 -13.16
N THR A 589 -4.43 -6.06 -14.43
CA THR A 589 -4.68 -4.84 -15.22
C THR A 589 -5.95 -4.98 -16.07
N PRO A 590 -6.97 -4.14 -15.88
CA PRO A 590 -7.04 -3.08 -14.88
C PRO A 590 -7.43 -3.58 -13.47
N LEU A 591 -6.84 -2.95 -12.44
CA LEU A 591 -7.27 -3.07 -11.04
C LEU A 591 -8.37 -2.03 -10.74
N LEU A 592 -9.49 -2.44 -10.16
CA LEU A 592 -10.61 -1.53 -9.88
C LEU A 592 -10.26 -0.48 -8.81
N TRP A 593 -9.45 -0.85 -7.81
CA TRP A 593 -9.01 0.08 -6.78
C TRP A 593 -8.14 1.21 -7.37
N THR A 594 -7.19 0.91 -8.26
CA THR A 594 -6.41 1.95 -8.95
C THR A 594 -7.32 2.89 -9.75
N GLN A 595 -8.33 2.36 -10.45
CA GLN A 595 -9.32 3.19 -11.16
C GLN A 595 -10.05 4.15 -10.22
N ALA A 596 -10.53 3.63 -9.08
CA ALA A 596 -11.22 4.43 -8.06
C ALA A 596 -10.33 5.56 -7.52
N ASN A 597 -9.07 5.25 -7.21
CA ASN A 597 -8.11 6.23 -6.70
C ASN A 597 -7.77 7.30 -7.76
N LEU A 598 -7.56 6.92 -9.03
CA LEU A 598 -7.36 7.89 -10.11
C LEU A 598 -8.58 8.80 -10.31
N ARG A 599 -9.79 8.24 -10.23
CA ARG A 599 -11.02 9.01 -10.35
C ARG A 599 -11.17 10.04 -9.23
N LEU A 600 -10.75 9.68 -8.00
CA LEU A 600 -10.67 10.60 -6.87
C LEU A 600 -9.62 11.70 -7.10
N ALA A 601 -8.43 11.36 -7.58
CA ALA A 601 -7.39 12.36 -7.86
C ALA A 601 -7.85 13.43 -8.87
N LEU A 602 -8.52 13.02 -9.94
CA LEU A 602 -9.14 13.94 -10.91
C LEU A 602 -10.21 14.82 -10.27
N HIS A 603 -11.10 14.24 -9.45
CA HIS A 603 -12.13 14.98 -8.74
C HIS A 603 -11.52 16.05 -7.81
N PHE A 604 -10.56 15.68 -6.96
CA PHE A 604 -9.93 16.62 -6.03
C PHE A 604 -9.06 17.68 -6.73
N MET A 605 -8.49 17.36 -7.89
CA MET A 605 -7.82 18.37 -8.72
C MET A 605 -8.83 19.40 -9.23
N GLU A 606 -9.95 18.95 -9.79
CA GLU A 606 -11.02 19.85 -10.24
C GLU A 606 -11.52 20.76 -9.10
N GLN A 607 -11.78 20.19 -7.92
CA GLN A 607 -12.17 20.96 -6.73
C GLN A 607 -11.13 22.01 -6.32
N SER A 608 -9.84 21.67 -6.45
CA SER A 608 -8.75 22.60 -6.14
C SER A 608 -8.71 23.77 -7.12
N LEU A 609 -8.95 23.51 -8.41
CA LEU A 609 -8.90 24.52 -9.46
C LEU A 609 -10.14 25.43 -9.52
N LEU A 610 -11.30 24.95 -9.08
CA LEU A 610 -12.52 25.75 -9.02
C LEU A 610 -12.51 26.81 -7.91
N GLY A 611 -11.50 26.77 -7.03
CA GLY A 611 -11.39 27.64 -5.87
C GLY A 611 -12.39 27.23 -4.80
N SER A 612 -11.96 27.22 -3.54
CA SER A 612 -12.78 26.87 -2.39
C SER A 612 -14.05 27.74 -2.37
N GLY A 613 -15.16 27.21 -2.89
CA GLY A 613 -16.46 27.55 -2.35
C GLY A 613 -16.33 27.26 -0.87
N LYS A 614 -16.26 28.32 -0.05
CA LYS A 614 -16.28 28.24 1.41
C LYS A 614 -17.23 27.12 1.79
N THR A 615 -16.71 26.13 2.49
CA THR A 615 -17.48 25.08 3.14
C THR A 615 -18.80 25.67 3.65
N VAL A 616 -19.90 25.32 2.99
CA VAL A 616 -21.21 25.44 3.61
C VAL A 616 -21.20 24.36 4.66
N GLY A 617 -20.90 24.76 5.90
CA GLY A 617 -21.13 23.92 7.04
C GLY A 617 -22.60 23.51 7.05
N ASN A 618 -22.83 22.22 7.19
CA ASN A 618 -23.92 21.64 7.97
C ASN A 618 -23.51 20.23 8.37
#